data_AF-J9E975-F1
#
_entry.id   AF-J9E975-F1
#
_cell.length_a   1.000
_cell.length_b   1.000
_cell.length_c   1.000
_cell.angle_alpha   90.00
_cell.angle_beta   90.00
_cell.angle_gamma   90.00
#
_symmetry.space_group_name_H-M   'P 1'
#
loop_
_entity.id
_entity.type
_entity.pdbx_description
1 polymer ?
#
loop_
_entity_poly.entity_id
_entity_poly.type
_entity_poly.pdbx_seq_one_letter_code
_entity_poly.pdbx_strand_id
1 'polypeptide(L)'
;MAIQAHSKIRVAYYYDGDVGNYYYGQGHPMKPHRIRMAHNLILNYGLYRRMEVYRPHVATFEEMTKYHSNDYLTFLKNARPEDIIDSNTAKARQRYNVGEDCPVFDGVYEFCQTSCGGSLAAAAKLNNKQADITINWMGGLHHAKKSEASGFCYTNDIVLAILELLNHHQRVLYVDIDVHHGDGVEEAFYTTDRVMTVSFHKFGEYFPGTGDIQ
;
A
#
# COMPACT_ATOMS: atom_id res chain seq x y z
N MET A 1 -22.62 -33.06 -0.56
CA MET A 1 -21.45 -33.05 0.35
C MET A 1 -21.26 -31.63 0.85
N ALA A 2 -21.57 -31.36 2.11
CA ALA A 2 -21.22 -30.08 2.72
C ALA A 2 -19.72 -30.14 3.07
N ILE A 3 -18.92 -29.24 2.49
CA ILE A 3 -17.51 -29.10 2.86
C ILE A 3 -17.50 -28.64 4.32
N GLN A 4 -17.10 -29.52 5.22
CA GLN A 4 -16.99 -29.21 6.64
C GLN A 4 -15.75 -28.31 6.82
N ALA A 5 -15.92 -27.11 7.39
CA ALA A 5 -14.80 -26.21 7.65
C ALA A 5 -13.81 -26.88 8.62
N HIS A 6 -12.54 -27.01 8.18
CA HIS A 6 -11.50 -27.76 8.90
C HIS A 6 -11.05 -27.07 10.21
N SER A 7 -11.38 -25.80 10.41
CA SER A 7 -11.22 -25.02 11.65
C SER A 7 -11.96 -23.68 11.52
N LYS A 8 -12.12 -22.93 12.63
CA LYS A 8 -12.51 -21.51 12.53
C LYS A 8 -11.34 -20.74 11.90
N ILE A 9 -11.59 -20.08 10.77
CA ILE A 9 -10.63 -19.21 10.08
C ILE A 9 -10.14 -18.12 11.05
N ARG A 10 -8.82 -17.99 11.21
CA ARG A 10 -8.19 -16.96 12.05
C ARG A 10 -7.93 -15.72 11.20
N VAL A 11 -8.55 -14.61 11.58
CA VAL A 11 -8.44 -13.32 10.91
C VAL A 11 -7.64 -12.36 11.79
N ALA A 12 -6.61 -11.72 11.23
CA ALA A 12 -5.92 -10.60 11.86
C ALA A 12 -6.16 -9.31 11.07
N TYR A 13 -6.47 -8.23 11.77
CA TYR A 13 -6.80 -6.93 11.18
C TYR A 13 -5.87 -5.86 11.73
N TYR A 14 -5.28 -5.06 10.84
CA TYR A 14 -4.31 -4.02 11.18
C TYR A 14 -4.92 -2.63 11.05
N TYR A 15 -4.73 -1.81 12.07
CA TYR A 15 -5.21 -0.44 12.11
C TYR A 15 -4.33 0.43 13.02
N ASP A 16 -3.94 1.61 12.53
CA ASP A 16 -3.36 2.67 13.32
C ASP A 16 -4.37 3.82 13.49
N GLY A 17 -4.52 4.32 14.72
CA GLY A 17 -5.47 5.40 15.04
C GLY A 17 -5.15 6.71 14.34
N ASP A 18 -3.89 6.95 13.98
CA ASP A 18 -3.42 8.20 13.39
C ASP A 18 -3.67 8.28 11.88
N VAL A 19 -3.87 7.14 11.20
CA VAL A 19 -4.01 7.10 9.72
C VAL A 19 -5.15 7.97 9.19
N GLY A 20 -6.21 8.15 9.97
CA GLY A 20 -7.35 8.97 9.61
C GLY A 20 -7.13 10.48 9.73
N ASN A 21 -5.98 10.91 10.26
CA ASN A 21 -5.62 12.32 10.47
C ASN A 21 -4.77 12.90 9.31
N TYR A 22 -4.14 12.06 8.49
CA TYR A 22 -3.37 12.53 7.33
C TYR A 22 -4.28 13.18 6.30
N TYR A 23 -3.82 14.29 5.72
CA TYR A 23 -4.60 15.14 4.85
C TYR A 23 -3.81 15.53 3.60
N TYR A 24 -4.21 14.96 2.45
CA TYR A 24 -3.55 15.19 1.16
C TYR A 24 -3.66 16.64 0.65
N GLY A 25 -4.55 17.45 1.22
CA GLY A 25 -4.75 18.85 0.80
C GLY A 25 -6.19 19.16 0.41
N GLN A 26 -6.45 20.46 0.24
CA GLN A 26 -7.76 20.98 -0.16
C GLN A 26 -8.10 20.51 -1.58
N GLY A 27 -9.34 20.06 -1.78
CA GLY A 27 -9.82 19.57 -3.09
C GLY A 27 -9.33 18.16 -3.48
N HIS A 28 -8.27 17.63 -2.85
CA HIS A 28 -7.70 16.34 -3.23
C HIS A 28 -8.67 15.16 -2.96
N PRO A 29 -8.88 14.22 -3.89
CA PRO A 29 -9.89 13.16 -3.75
C PRO A 29 -9.50 12.06 -2.75
N MET A 30 -8.20 11.75 -2.60
CA MET A 30 -7.74 10.78 -1.60
C MET A 30 -7.96 11.33 -0.18
N LYS A 31 -8.82 10.66 0.60
CA LYS A 31 -9.13 11.01 2.00
C LYS A 31 -8.80 9.82 2.93
N PRO A 32 -7.62 9.79 3.57
CA PRO A 32 -7.25 8.73 4.53
C PRO A 32 -8.29 8.52 5.66
N HIS A 33 -9.08 9.55 5.98
CA HIS A 33 -10.22 9.47 6.89
C HIS A 33 -11.19 8.32 6.59
N ARG A 34 -11.34 7.89 5.33
CA ARG A 34 -12.18 6.73 4.94
C ARG A 34 -11.81 5.45 5.71
N ILE A 35 -10.54 5.28 6.07
CA ILE A 35 -10.03 4.14 6.82
C ILE A 35 -10.53 4.18 8.27
N ARG A 36 -10.50 5.36 8.91
CA ARG A 36 -11.08 5.56 10.25
C ARG A 36 -12.59 5.33 10.24
N MET A 37 -13.30 5.75 9.19
CA MET A 37 -14.74 5.47 9.05
C MET A 37 -15.02 3.95 8.99
N ALA A 38 -14.27 3.22 8.15
CA ALA A 38 -14.38 1.76 8.08
C ALA A 38 -14.08 1.08 9.42
N HIS A 39 -13.02 1.53 10.12
CA HIS A 39 -12.69 1.03 11.45
C HIS A 39 -13.83 1.23 12.46
N ASN A 40 -14.43 2.42 12.50
CA ASN A 40 -15.55 2.70 13.40
C ASN A 40 -16.77 1.81 13.09
N LEU A 41 -17.07 1.53 11.81
CA LEU A 41 -18.13 0.60 11.45
C LEU A 41 -17.81 -0.83 11.92
N ILE A 42 -16.58 -1.30 11.73
CA ILE A 42 -16.10 -2.60 12.21
C ILE A 42 -16.31 -2.74 13.73
N LEU A 43 -15.99 -1.69 14.50
CA LEU A 43 -16.21 -1.66 15.95
C LEU A 43 -17.69 -1.74 16.32
N ASN A 44 -18.52 -0.89 15.70
CA ASN A 44 -19.96 -0.79 16.03
C ASN A 44 -20.77 -2.03 15.61
N TYR A 45 -20.37 -2.71 14.53
CA TYR A 45 -20.93 -4.01 14.16
C TYR A 45 -20.43 -5.18 15.02
N GLY A 46 -19.47 -4.94 15.93
CA GLY A 46 -18.89 -5.97 16.79
C GLY A 46 -17.98 -6.97 16.07
N LEU A 47 -17.55 -6.67 14.84
CA LEU A 47 -16.70 -7.55 14.04
C LEU A 47 -15.31 -7.73 14.65
N TYR A 48 -14.80 -6.72 15.36
CA TYR A 48 -13.54 -6.80 16.11
C TYR A 48 -13.51 -7.94 17.14
N ARG A 49 -14.66 -8.45 17.60
CA ARG A 49 -14.73 -9.59 18.53
C ARG A 49 -14.49 -10.94 17.84
N ARG A 50 -14.43 -10.95 16.51
CA ARG A 50 -14.27 -12.15 15.66
C ARG A 50 -12.92 -12.21 14.96
N MET A 51 -12.03 -11.25 15.23
CA MET A 51 -10.70 -11.16 14.64
C MET A 51 -9.72 -10.57 15.66
N GLU A 52 -8.43 -10.80 15.45
CA GLU A 52 -7.39 -10.18 16.27
C GLU A 52 -7.03 -8.81 15.69
N VAL A 53 -7.14 -7.75 16.48
CA VAL A 53 -6.86 -6.38 16.04
C VAL A 53 -5.47 -5.97 16.50
N TYR A 54 -4.63 -5.55 15.56
CA TYR A 54 -3.25 -5.15 15.79
C TYR A 54 -3.03 -3.69 15.38
N ARG A 55 -2.25 -2.98 16.18
CA ARG A 55 -1.57 -1.76 15.73
C ARG A 55 -0.27 -2.18 15.03
N PRO A 56 -0.04 -1.81 13.76
CA PRO A 56 1.19 -2.18 13.08
C PRO A 56 2.39 -1.42 13.68
N HIS A 57 3.60 -1.97 13.49
CA HIS A 57 4.80 -1.17 13.61
C HIS A 57 4.89 -0.21 12.42
N VAL A 58 5.57 0.90 12.58
CA VAL A 58 5.91 1.78 11.44
C VAL A 58 7.03 1.12 10.64
N ALA A 59 6.87 0.98 9.32
CA ALA A 59 7.90 0.38 8.49
C ALA A 59 9.20 1.19 8.57
N THR A 60 10.33 0.50 8.70
CA THR A 60 11.63 1.16 8.74
C THR A 60 12.05 1.60 7.34
N PHE A 61 13.04 2.51 7.29
CA PHE A 61 13.66 2.89 6.02
C PHE A 61 14.24 1.66 5.30
N GLU A 62 14.91 0.78 6.04
CA GLU A 62 15.53 -0.44 5.52
C GLU A 62 14.49 -1.38 4.90
N GLU A 63 13.34 -1.56 5.56
CA GLU A 63 12.24 -2.36 5.05
C GLU A 63 11.67 -1.81 3.75
N MET A 64 11.43 -0.50 3.67
CA MET A 64 10.90 0.12 2.45
C MET A 64 11.92 0.12 1.30
N THR A 65 13.23 0.22 1.60
CA THR A 65 14.30 0.14 0.60
C THR A 65 14.52 -1.27 0.01
N LYS A 66 13.83 -2.30 0.53
CA LYS A 66 13.84 -3.62 -0.12
C LYS A 66 13.30 -3.58 -1.55
N TYR A 67 12.41 -2.63 -1.85
CA TYR A 67 11.93 -2.36 -3.20
C TYR A 67 12.36 -0.97 -3.68
N HIS A 68 12.03 0.08 -2.93
CA HIS A 68 12.23 1.46 -3.36
C HIS A 68 13.70 1.88 -3.33
N SER A 69 14.08 2.84 -4.19
CA SER A 69 15.43 3.37 -4.16
C SER A 69 15.70 4.24 -2.91
N ASN A 70 16.92 4.18 -2.40
CA ASN A 70 17.33 4.92 -1.21
C ASN A 70 17.18 6.43 -1.38
N ASP A 71 17.48 6.96 -2.57
CA ASP A 71 17.39 8.39 -2.86
C ASP A 71 15.93 8.87 -2.88
N TYR A 72 15.01 8.07 -3.43
CA TYR A 72 13.58 8.37 -3.42
C TYR A 72 12.99 8.37 -2.01
N LEU A 73 13.29 7.36 -1.19
CA LEU A 73 12.82 7.34 0.20
C LEU A 73 13.45 8.43 1.06
N THR A 74 14.71 8.79 0.79
CA THR A 74 15.36 9.93 1.45
C THR A 74 14.65 11.23 1.11
N PHE A 75 14.26 11.40 -0.16
CA PHE A 75 13.44 12.53 -0.58
C PHE A 75 12.10 12.57 0.16
N LEU A 76 11.33 11.48 0.19
CA LEU A 76 10.04 11.44 0.91
C LEU A 76 10.19 11.74 2.41
N LYS A 77 11.22 11.18 3.05
CA LYS A 77 11.51 11.41 4.47
C LYS A 77 11.79 12.89 4.80
N ASN A 78 12.45 13.58 3.88
CA ASN A 78 12.82 14.98 4.04
C ASN A 78 11.77 15.94 3.47
N ALA A 79 10.77 15.44 2.73
CA ALA A 79 9.75 16.27 2.12
C ALA A 79 8.95 17.04 3.18
N ARG A 80 8.77 18.33 2.97
CA ARG A 80 7.96 19.24 3.79
C ARG A 80 7.01 20.04 2.91
N PRO A 81 5.84 20.47 3.43
CA PRO A 81 4.92 21.31 2.66
C PRO A 81 5.57 22.57 2.07
N GLU A 82 6.57 23.14 2.75
CA GLU A 82 7.33 24.30 2.26
C GLU A 82 8.09 24.02 0.95
N ASP A 83 8.44 22.76 0.68
CA ASP A 83 9.20 22.37 -0.52
C ASP A 83 8.42 22.61 -1.82
N ILE A 84 7.09 22.74 -1.76
CA ILE A 84 6.26 22.97 -2.96
C ILE A 84 6.63 24.29 -3.65
N ILE A 85 6.95 25.32 -2.87
CA ILE A 85 7.28 26.66 -3.38
C ILE A 85 8.79 26.89 -3.54
N ASP A 86 9.64 25.98 -3.02
CA ASP A 86 11.08 26.09 -3.17
C ASP A 86 11.54 25.65 -4.57
N SER A 87 12.14 26.58 -5.31
CA SER A 87 12.74 26.30 -6.62
C SER A 87 13.90 25.29 -6.57
N ASN A 88 14.59 25.15 -5.44
CA ASN A 88 15.70 24.21 -5.28
C ASN A 88 15.23 22.76 -5.27
N THR A 89 14.00 22.50 -4.81
CA THR A 89 13.42 21.15 -4.74
C THR A 89 12.69 20.77 -6.04
N ALA A 90 12.44 21.73 -6.94
CA ALA A 90 11.64 21.52 -8.16
C ALA A 90 12.17 20.37 -9.03
N LYS A 91 13.51 20.25 -9.19
CA LYS A 91 14.12 19.15 -9.95
C LYS A 91 13.88 17.78 -9.29
N ALA A 92 13.97 17.71 -7.96
CA ALA A 92 13.73 16.47 -7.23
C ALA A 92 12.25 16.09 -7.28
N ARG A 93 11.35 17.06 -7.08
CA ARG A 93 9.89 16.88 -7.20
C ARG A 93 9.48 16.37 -8.57
N GLN A 94 10.03 16.95 -9.64
CA GLN A 94 9.80 16.47 -11.00
C GLN A 94 10.35 15.05 -11.20
N ARG A 95 11.57 14.77 -10.73
CA ARG A 95 12.20 13.44 -10.86
C ARG A 95 11.41 12.34 -10.17
N TYR A 96 10.83 12.63 -9.01
CA TYR A 96 10.13 11.65 -8.18
C TYR A 96 8.60 11.71 -8.34
N ASN A 97 8.11 12.52 -9.28
CA ASN A 97 6.69 12.73 -9.58
C ASN A 97 5.85 13.12 -8.35
N VAL A 98 6.33 14.08 -7.55
CA VAL A 98 5.67 14.58 -6.35
C VAL A 98 5.40 16.08 -6.48
N GLY A 99 4.13 16.47 -6.40
CA GLY A 99 3.70 17.87 -6.41
C GLY A 99 2.24 18.07 -6.79
N GLU A 100 1.83 17.57 -7.96
CA GLU A 100 0.47 17.72 -8.49
C GLU A 100 -0.46 16.64 -7.93
N ASP A 101 -0.64 15.54 -8.67
CA ASP A 101 -1.50 14.43 -8.24
C ASP A 101 -0.99 13.75 -6.97
N CYS A 102 0.32 13.73 -6.74
CA CYS A 102 0.93 13.24 -5.52
C CYS A 102 1.47 14.43 -4.71
N PRO A 103 0.63 15.17 -3.95
CA PRO A 103 1.05 16.39 -3.26
C PRO A 103 2.06 16.11 -2.14
N VAL A 104 2.83 17.13 -1.75
CA VAL A 104 3.54 17.08 -0.46
C VAL A 104 2.58 17.52 0.63
N PHE A 105 2.48 16.74 1.70
CA PHE A 105 1.67 17.08 2.87
C PHE A 105 2.39 16.72 4.16
N ASP A 106 1.96 17.33 5.26
CA ASP A 106 2.56 17.11 6.57
C ASP A 106 2.33 15.65 7.00
N GLY A 107 3.41 14.94 7.29
CA GLY A 107 3.36 13.52 7.63
C GLY A 107 3.31 12.54 6.44
N VAL A 108 3.67 12.95 5.21
CA VAL A 108 3.64 12.05 4.04
C VAL A 108 4.49 10.79 4.23
N TYR A 109 5.67 10.91 4.83
CA TYR A 109 6.54 9.77 5.08
C TYR A 109 5.96 8.84 6.14
N GLU A 110 5.43 9.39 7.24
CA GLU A 110 4.79 8.63 8.30
C GLU A 110 3.54 7.88 7.79
N PHE A 111 2.76 8.50 6.91
CA PHE A 111 1.64 7.84 6.21
C PHE A 111 2.12 6.61 5.42
N CYS A 112 3.23 6.75 4.68
CA CYS A 112 3.85 5.64 3.96
C CYS A 112 4.31 4.54 4.92
N GLN A 113 4.95 4.91 6.03
CA GLN A 113 5.43 3.97 7.04
C GLN A 113 4.28 3.16 7.67
N THR A 114 3.16 3.81 7.98
CA THR A 114 1.96 3.15 8.54
C THR A 114 1.36 2.16 7.54
N SER A 115 1.22 2.57 6.28
CA SER A 115 0.69 1.71 5.22
C SER A 115 1.57 0.47 4.99
N CYS A 116 2.86 0.69 4.73
CA CYS A 116 3.85 -0.37 4.52
C CYS A 116 3.98 -1.30 5.73
N GLY A 117 4.03 -0.75 6.94
CA GLY A 117 4.18 -1.52 8.16
C GLY A 117 3.00 -2.46 8.43
N GLY A 118 1.78 -2.01 8.08
CA GLY A 118 0.58 -2.86 8.11
C GLY A 118 0.69 -4.06 7.18
N SER A 119 1.11 -3.84 5.93
CA SER A 119 1.19 -4.89 4.91
C SER A 119 2.37 -5.86 5.16
N LEU A 120 3.51 -5.36 5.62
CA LEU A 120 4.65 -6.18 6.06
C LEU A 120 4.31 -7.05 7.27
N ALA A 121 3.70 -6.46 8.31
CA ALA A 121 3.28 -7.21 9.49
C ALA A 121 2.23 -8.28 9.13
N ALA A 122 1.30 -7.95 8.23
CA ALA A 122 0.30 -8.88 7.71
C ALA A 122 0.95 -10.05 6.95
N ALA A 123 1.90 -9.79 6.05
CA ALA A 123 2.65 -10.83 5.33
C ALA A 123 3.46 -11.72 6.27
N ALA A 124 4.19 -11.14 7.22
CA ALA A 124 4.95 -11.88 8.22
C ALA A 124 4.05 -12.80 9.08
N LYS A 125 2.83 -12.36 9.42
CA LYS A 125 1.88 -13.18 10.20
C LYS A 125 1.35 -14.38 9.42
N LEU A 126 1.18 -14.24 8.10
CA LEU A 126 0.86 -15.35 7.18
C LEU A 126 2.03 -16.34 7.07
N ASN A 127 3.25 -15.84 6.83
CA ASN A 127 4.47 -16.66 6.76
C ASN A 127 4.67 -17.51 8.04
N ASN A 128 4.40 -16.93 9.20
CA ASN A 128 4.50 -17.59 10.50
C ASN A 128 3.30 -18.49 10.84
N LYS A 129 2.33 -18.66 9.93
CA LYS A 129 1.11 -19.47 10.12
C LYS A 129 0.29 -19.06 11.34
N GLN A 130 0.38 -17.79 11.74
CA GLN A 130 -0.31 -17.23 12.89
C GLN A 130 -1.70 -16.68 12.55
N ALA A 131 -1.99 -16.47 11.28
CA ALA A 131 -3.31 -16.13 10.76
C ALA A 131 -3.55 -16.89 9.45
N ASP A 132 -4.82 -17.06 9.10
CA ASP A 132 -5.24 -17.63 7.81
C ASP A 132 -5.62 -16.51 6.83
N ILE A 133 -6.11 -15.38 7.35
CA ILE A 133 -6.41 -14.15 6.61
C ILE A 133 -5.85 -12.97 7.39
N THR A 134 -5.20 -12.04 6.69
CA THR A 134 -4.76 -10.76 7.23
C THR A 134 -5.41 -9.61 6.45
N ILE A 135 -5.74 -8.52 7.13
CA ILE A 135 -6.46 -7.38 6.55
C ILE A 135 -5.76 -6.08 6.95
N ASN A 136 -5.33 -5.29 5.96
CA ASN A 136 -4.81 -3.94 6.15
C ASN A 136 -5.52 -2.96 5.20
N TRP A 137 -6.51 -2.22 5.70
CA TRP A 137 -7.22 -1.22 4.87
C TRP A 137 -6.45 0.10 4.67
N MET A 138 -5.28 0.23 5.31
CA MET A 138 -4.39 1.39 5.13
C MET A 138 -3.48 1.23 3.90
N GLY A 139 -3.31 -0.01 3.43
CA GLY A 139 -2.49 -0.38 2.28
C GLY A 139 -3.26 -0.46 0.97
N GLY A 140 -2.66 -1.15 0.00
CA GLY A 140 -3.21 -1.29 -1.35
C GLY A 140 -2.79 -0.17 -2.31
N LEU A 141 -1.66 0.49 -2.07
CA LEU A 141 -1.19 1.62 -2.88
C LEU A 141 -0.42 1.12 -4.11
N HIS A 142 -1.16 0.56 -5.06
CA HIS A 142 -0.62 -0.23 -6.18
C HIS A 142 0.10 0.53 -7.29
N HIS A 143 -0.04 1.86 -7.39
CA HIS A 143 0.55 2.66 -8.47
C HIS A 143 2.00 3.08 -8.20
N ALA A 144 2.44 3.04 -6.94
CA ALA A 144 3.79 3.48 -6.58
C ALA A 144 4.85 2.65 -7.30
N LYS A 145 5.83 3.33 -7.91
CA LYS A 145 6.93 2.73 -8.65
C LYS A 145 8.16 2.59 -7.77
N LYS A 146 9.24 2.02 -8.31
CA LYS A 146 10.49 1.84 -7.59
C LYS A 146 11.10 3.17 -7.10
N SER A 147 10.99 4.21 -7.92
CA SER A 147 11.69 5.49 -7.70
C SER A 147 10.83 6.71 -8.04
N GLU A 148 9.50 6.58 -8.04
CA GLU A 148 8.58 7.72 -8.22
C GLU A 148 7.21 7.42 -7.62
N ALA A 149 6.50 8.47 -7.23
CA ALA A 149 5.10 8.40 -6.85
C ALA A 149 4.21 8.36 -8.10
N SER A 150 3.01 7.81 -7.99
CA SER A 150 2.04 7.81 -9.09
C SER A 150 0.64 7.55 -8.54
N GLY A 151 -0.40 8.18 -9.11
CA GLY A 151 -1.80 7.89 -8.75
C GLY A 151 -2.09 7.89 -7.25
N PHE A 152 -1.66 8.95 -6.53
CA PHE A 152 -1.79 9.09 -5.07
C PHE A 152 -0.93 8.14 -4.21
N CYS A 153 -0.13 7.29 -4.85
CA CYS A 153 0.68 6.26 -4.22
C CYS A 153 2.16 6.66 -4.19
N TYR A 154 2.74 6.76 -3.00
CA TYR A 154 4.16 7.11 -2.82
C TYR A 154 5.02 5.87 -2.58
N THR A 155 4.55 4.92 -1.77
CA THR A 155 5.23 3.64 -1.51
C THR A 155 4.32 2.48 -1.85
N ASN A 156 4.89 1.41 -2.39
CA ASN A 156 4.16 0.22 -2.81
C ASN A 156 4.21 -0.83 -1.70
N ASP A 157 3.28 -0.72 -0.75
CA ASP A 157 3.17 -1.64 0.39
C ASP A 157 2.90 -3.09 -0.05
N ILE A 158 2.26 -3.25 -1.21
CA ILE A 158 1.91 -4.54 -1.81
C ILE A 158 3.17 -5.27 -2.28
N VAL A 159 4.04 -4.59 -3.02
CA VAL A 159 5.32 -5.17 -3.49
C VAL A 159 6.16 -5.61 -2.30
N LEU A 160 6.26 -4.78 -1.26
CA LEU A 160 6.97 -5.11 -0.03
C LEU A 160 6.38 -6.34 0.68
N ALA A 161 5.05 -6.44 0.77
CA ALA A 161 4.37 -7.58 1.34
C ALA A 161 4.58 -8.87 0.51
N ILE A 162 4.53 -8.78 -0.82
CA ILE A 162 4.81 -9.92 -1.71
C ILE A 162 6.26 -10.38 -1.55
N LEU A 163 7.23 -9.47 -1.49
CA LEU A 163 8.64 -9.81 -1.22
C LEU A 163 8.79 -10.55 0.12
N GLU A 164 8.06 -10.12 1.16
CA GLU A 164 8.02 -10.83 2.43
C GLU A 164 7.42 -12.23 2.30
N LEU A 165 6.29 -12.39 1.60
CA LEU A 165 5.68 -13.71 1.34
C LEU A 165 6.61 -14.65 0.55
N LEU A 166 7.37 -14.12 -0.40
CA LEU A 166 8.32 -14.89 -1.22
C LEU A 166 9.47 -15.51 -0.42
N ASN A 167 9.68 -15.12 0.85
CA ASN A 167 10.62 -15.80 1.76
C ASN A 167 10.17 -17.22 2.12
N HIS A 168 8.86 -17.51 2.07
CA HIS A 168 8.29 -18.81 2.45
C HIS A 168 7.45 -19.47 1.36
N HIS A 169 6.99 -18.70 0.38
CA HIS A 169 6.12 -19.17 -0.69
C HIS A 169 6.84 -19.18 -2.04
N GLN A 170 6.91 -20.34 -2.70
CA GLN A 170 7.53 -20.45 -4.02
C GLN A 170 6.80 -19.59 -5.06
N ARG A 171 5.47 -19.51 -4.96
CA ARG A 171 4.57 -18.77 -5.85
C ARG A 171 3.58 -17.94 -5.04
N VAL A 172 3.37 -16.70 -5.44
CA VAL A 172 2.38 -15.77 -4.87
C VAL A 172 1.44 -15.32 -6.00
N LEU A 173 0.13 -15.33 -5.73
CA LEU A 173 -0.87 -14.77 -6.65
C LEU A 173 -1.28 -13.40 -6.13
N TYR A 174 -1.18 -12.38 -6.98
CA TYR A 174 -1.72 -11.05 -6.76
C TYR A 174 -3.00 -10.89 -7.59
N VAL A 175 -4.11 -10.55 -6.94
CA VAL A 175 -5.39 -10.24 -7.59
C VAL A 175 -5.76 -8.81 -7.27
N ASP A 176 -5.98 -8.02 -8.32
CA ASP A 176 -6.33 -6.61 -8.25
C ASP A 176 -7.74 -6.38 -8.82
N ILE A 177 -8.57 -5.75 -8.02
CA ILE A 177 -9.96 -5.42 -8.32
C ILE A 177 -10.20 -3.90 -8.27
N ASP A 178 -9.15 -3.10 -8.13
CA ASP A 178 -9.26 -1.65 -8.30
C ASP A 178 -9.71 -1.33 -9.72
N VAL A 179 -10.40 -0.20 -9.89
CA VAL A 179 -10.87 0.24 -11.21
C VAL A 179 -9.71 0.62 -12.13
N HIS A 180 -8.56 0.99 -11.58
CA HIS A 180 -7.33 1.28 -12.31
C HIS A 180 -6.44 0.03 -12.39
N HIS A 181 -5.65 -0.06 -13.45
CA HIS A 181 -4.68 -1.13 -13.58
C HIS A 181 -3.62 -1.08 -12.47
N GLY A 182 -3.33 -2.21 -11.83
CA GLY A 182 -2.29 -2.38 -10.80
C GLY A 182 -0.85 -2.36 -11.33
N ASP A 183 -0.53 -1.31 -12.07
CA ASP A 183 0.67 -1.16 -12.88
C ASP A 183 1.99 -1.15 -12.08
N GLY A 184 2.02 -0.61 -10.86
CA GLY A 184 3.23 -0.65 -10.02
C GLY A 184 3.57 -2.05 -9.53
N VAL A 185 2.55 -2.85 -9.21
CA VAL A 185 2.74 -4.25 -8.79
C VAL A 185 3.11 -5.12 -9.99
N GLU A 186 2.43 -4.93 -11.13
CA GLU A 186 2.77 -5.61 -12.38
C GLU A 186 4.22 -5.35 -12.80
N GLU A 187 4.63 -4.07 -12.86
CA GLU A 187 6.00 -3.68 -13.23
C GLU A 187 7.06 -4.29 -12.31
N ALA A 188 6.80 -4.31 -10.99
CA ALA A 188 7.74 -4.86 -10.02
C ALA A 188 8.04 -6.34 -10.21
N PHE A 189 7.10 -7.10 -10.77
CA PHE A 189 7.20 -8.56 -10.93
C PHE A 189 7.12 -9.03 -12.38
N TYR A 190 7.19 -8.11 -13.35
CA TYR A 190 6.98 -8.39 -14.77
C TYR A 190 7.90 -9.48 -15.34
N THR A 191 9.10 -9.63 -14.79
CA THR A 191 10.13 -10.56 -15.28
C THR A 191 10.33 -11.79 -14.38
N THR A 192 9.37 -12.15 -13.54
CA THR A 192 9.44 -13.36 -12.70
C THR A 192 8.21 -14.25 -12.85
N ASP A 193 8.41 -15.56 -12.75
CA ASP A 193 7.35 -16.58 -12.70
C ASP A 193 6.88 -16.88 -11.27
N ARG A 194 7.53 -16.29 -10.25
CA ARG A 194 7.18 -16.51 -8.84
C ARG A 194 5.97 -15.69 -8.39
N VAL A 195 5.58 -14.67 -9.14
CA VAL A 195 4.42 -13.83 -8.84
C VAL A 195 3.57 -13.72 -10.09
N MET A 196 2.30 -14.11 -9.99
CA MET A 196 1.32 -13.88 -11.04
C MET A 196 0.48 -12.67 -10.65
N THR A 197 0.44 -11.64 -11.50
CA THR A 197 -0.40 -10.45 -11.33
C THR A 197 -1.63 -10.56 -12.22
N VAL A 198 -2.81 -10.47 -11.63
CA VAL A 198 -4.09 -10.51 -12.35
C VAL A 198 -4.89 -9.28 -11.96
N SER A 199 -5.11 -8.36 -12.90
CA SER A 199 -5.85 -7.12 -12.67
C SER A 199 -7.08 -7.02 -13.57
N PHE A 200 -8.22 -6.67 -12.98
CA PHE A 200 -9.46 -6.38 -13.71
C PHE A 200 -9.76 -4.89 -13.59
N HIS A 201 -9.60 -4.14 -14.67
CA HIS A 201 -9.64 -2.68 -14.63
C HIS A 201 -10.34 -2.09 -15.87
N LYS A 202 -10.70 -0.81 -15.77
CA LYS A 202 -11.16 -0.04 -16.92
C LYS A 202 -9.98 0.28 -17.84
N PHE A 203 -10.15 0.01 -19.12
CA PHE A 203 -9.16 0.32 -20.17
C PHE A 203 -9.73 1.28 -21.23
N GLY A 204 -8.87 2.04 -21.89
CA GLY A 204 -9.20 3.05 -22.91
C GLY A 204 -9.48 4.45 -22.34
N GLU A 205 -8.60 5.42 -22.67
CA GLU A 205 -8.60 6.80 -22.15
C GLU A 205 -8.81 6.87 -20.63
N TYR A 206 -8.09 6.02 -19.89
CA TYR A 206 -8.21 5.89 -18.44
C TYR A 206 -6.83 5.69 -17.82
N PHE A 207 -6.63 6.26 -16.63
CA PHE A 207 -5.40 6.07 -15.88
C PHE A 207 -5.25 4.59 -15.47
N PRO A 208 -4.04 3.99 -15.50
CA PRO A 208 -2.72 4.56 -15.85
C PRO A 208 -2.34 4.43 -17.34
N GLY A 209 -3.24 3.94 -18.20
CA GLY A 209 -2.97 3.76 -19.64
C GLY A 209 -2.20 2.49 -20.01
N THR A 210 -2.01 1.57 -19.06
CA THR A 210 -1.39 0.24 -19.24
C THR A 210 -2.39 -0.88 -18.93
N GLY A 211 -1.97 -2.15 -19.06
CA GLY A 211 -2.83 -3.31 -18.74
C GLY A 211 -3.68 -3.83 -19.92
N ASP A 212 -3.26 -3.56 -21.16
CA ASP A 212 -3.91 -4.13 -22.35
C ASP A 212 -3.69 -5.67 -22.42
N ILE A 213 -4.50 -6.34 -23.23
CA ILE A 213 -4.46 -7.78 -23.50
C ILE A 213 -3.28 -8.18 -24.43
N GLN A 214 -2.57 -7.21 -25.03
CA GLN A 214 -1.66 -7.40 -26.18
C GLN A 214 -0.48 -8.36 -25.97
#